data_AF-M5BR63-F1
#
_entry.id   AF-M5BR63-F1
#
_cell.length_a   1.000
_cell.length_b   1.000
_cell.length_c   1.000
_cell.angle_alpha   90.00
_cell.angle_beta   90.00
_cell.angle_gamma   90.00
#
_symmetry.space_group_name_H-M   'P 1'
#
loop_
_entity.id
_entity.type
_entity.pdbx_description
1 polymer ?
#
loop_
_entity_poly.entity_id
_entity_poly.type
_entity_poly.pdbx_seq_one_letter_code
_entity_poly.pdbx_strand_id
1 'polypeptide(L)'
;MGFGDCQQRMEISANGTLLNYATDGNSFADSASTALLAAATYRLATHLHSTGSKVDLSNSLAAASRARTLVSRSLDADGWLLNVVDPWNFPIRGTRSAEGQAFVLSLEAGYRDYRNRD
;
A
#
# COMPACT_ATOMS: atom_id res chain seq x y z
N MET A 1 12.18 35.78 6.05
CA MET A 1 12.59 34.59 5.27
C MET A 1 12.08 33.39 6.05
N GLY A 2 10.86 32.94 5.75
CA GLY A 2 10.20 31.88 6.51
C GLY A 2 10.45 30.53 5.86
N PHE A 3 11.03 29.60 6.60
CA PHE A 3 11.06 28.19 6.22
C PHE A 3 9.64 27.63 6.39
N GLY A 4 8.85 27.72 5.32
CA GLY A 4 7.49 27.19 5.26
C GLY A 4 7.49 25.75 4.75
N ASP A 5 6.88 24.88 5.55
CA ASP A 5 6.26 23.60 5.17
C ASP A 5 7.06 22.58 4.37
N CYS A 6 7.88 21.81 5.09
CA CYS A 6 8.20 20.43 4.75
C CYS A 6 7.30 19.44 5.52
N GLN A 7 5.99 19.70 5.62
CA GLN A 7 5.01 18.67 5.97
C GLN A 7 4.40 18.09 4.69
N GLN A 8 5.23 17.42 3.88
CA GLN A 8 4.71 16.41 2.94
C GLN A 8 4.26 15.21 3.77
N ARG A 9 3.09 15.38 4.41
CA ARG A 9 2.33 14.31 5.03
C ARG A 9 2.02 13.34 3.90
N MET A 10 2.49 12.10 4.00
CA MET A 10 2.00 11.00 3.17
C MET A 10 0.47 11.05 3.20
N GLU A 11 -0.16 11.49 2.11
CA GLU A 11 -1.61 11.53 2.02
C GLU A 11 -2.11 10.11 1.80
N ILE A 12 -2.05 9.30 2.86
CA ILE A 12 -2.92 8.16 3.02
C ILE A 12 -4.32 8.77 3.01
N SER A 13 -5.01 8.65 1.87
CA SER A 13 -6.39 9.13 1.77
C SER A 13 -7.22 8.44 2.87
N ALA A 14 -8.28 9.07 3.38
CA ALA A 14 -9.01 8.60 4.57
C ALA A 14 -9.51 7.14 4.46
N ASN A 15 -9.61 6.61 3.23
CA ASN A 15 -9.96 5.24 2.85
C ASN A 15 -8.77 4.23 2.88
N GLY A 16 -7.53 4.67 3.07
CA GLY A 16 -6.33 3.84 3.09
C GLY A 16 -5.61 3.68 1.74
N THR A 17 -6.01 4.40 0.68
CA THR A 17 -5.26 4.40 -0.59
C THR A 17 -4.08 5.32 -0.57
N LEU A 18 -3.03 4.92 -1.27
CA LEU A 18 -2.02 5.83 -1.77
C LEU A 18 -2.42 6.36 -3.14
N LEU A 19 -2.10 7.62 -3.37
CA LEU A 19 -2.23 8.23 -4.69
C LEU A 19 -1.04 7.81 -5.55
N ASN A 20 -1.25 7.80 -6.87
CA ASN A 20 -0.24 7.47 -7.87
C ASN A 20 1.01 8.35 -7.73
N TYR A 21 0.82 9.64 -7.42
CA TYR A 21 1.87 10.54 -6.99
C TYR A 21 1.63 10.93 -5.54
N ALA A 22 2.52 10.50 -4.64
CA ALA A 22 2.38 10.72 -3.20
C ALA A 22 2.32 12.20 -2.78
N THR A 23 2.77 13.11 -3.64
CA THR A 23 2.80 14.56 -3.41
C THR A 23 1.75 15.33 -4.20
N ASP A 24 0.93 14.65 -5.03
CA ASP A 24 -0.10 15.29 -5.85
C ASP A 24 -1.47 14.72 -5.52
N GLY A 25 -2.24 15.51 -4.76
CA GLY A 25 -3.61 15.22 -4.33
C GLY A 25 -4.61 15.04 -5.48
N ASN A 26 -4.28 15.48 -6.70
CA ASN A 26 -5.13 15.31 -7.88
C ASN A 26 -4.85 14.02 -8.64
N SER A 27 -3.79 13.28 -8.28
CA SER A 27 -3.48 12.01 -8.90
C SER A 27 -4.44 10.91 -8.45
N PHE A 28 -4.69 9.91 -9.30
CA PHE A 28 -5.64 8.86 -8.98
C PHE A 28 -5.11 7.94 -7.87
N ALA A 29 -6.01 7.31 -7.11
CA ALA A 29 -5.64 6.31 -6.14
C ALA A 29 -5.05 5.06 -6.83
N ASP A 30 -3.79 4.72 -6.53
CA ASP A 30 -3.11 3.56 -7.08
C ASP A 30 -3.18 2.37 -6.13
N SER A 31 -3.90 1.33 -6.56
CA SER A 31 -4.07 0.12 -5.76
C SER A 31 -2.79 -0.73 -5.75
N ALA A 32 -1.93 -0.61 -6.76
CA ALA A 32 -0.66 -1.35 -6.82
C ALA A 32 0.32 -0.86 -5.74
N SER A 33 0.58 0.46 -5.68
CA SER A 33 1.42 1.07 -4.64
C SER A 33 0.84 0.88 -3.25
N THR A 34 -0.49 0.96 -3.12
CA THR A 34 -1.19 0.66 -1.86
C THR A 34 -0.91 -0.78 -1.40
N ALA A 35 -0.99 -1.76 -2.31
CA ALA A 35 -0.68 -3.15 -1.98
C ALA A 35 0.79 -3.34 -1.59
N LEU A 36 1.72 -2.70 -2.32
CA LEU A 36 3.15 -2.78 -2.05
C LEU A 36 3.52 -2.24 -0.66
N LEU A 37 3.03 -1.07 -0.28
CA LEU A 37 3.36 -0.47 1.01
C LEU A 37 2.73 -1.22 2.19
N ALA A 38 1.53 -1.76 2.00
CA ALA A 38 0.93 -2.66 2.99
C ALA A 38 1.74 -3.97 3.13
N ALA A 39 2.21 -4.56 2.02
CA ALA A 39 3.07 -5.74 2.03
C ALA A 39 4.39 -5.49 2.78
N ALA A 40 5.05 -4.36 2.48
CA ALA A 40 6.27 -3.95 3.15
C ALA A 40 6.05 -3.75 4.66
N THR A 41 4.92 -3.17 5.06
CA THR A 41 4.57 -2.95 6.47
C THR A 41 4.42 -4.28 7.23
N TYR A 42 3.72 -5.27 6.66
CA TYR A 42 3.59 -6.58 7.32
C TYR A 42 4.91 -7.35 7.39
N ARG A 43 5.72 -7.29 6.32
CA ARG A 43 7.06 -7.91 6.32
C ARG A 43 7.98 -7.25 7.35
N LEU A 44 7.97 -5.92 7.44
CA LEU A 44 8.75 -5.18 8.43
C LEU A 44 8.33 -5.53 9.86
N ALA A 45 7.02 -5.62 10.12
CA ALA A 45 6.51 -5.99 11.43
C ALA A 45 6.93 -7.41 11.85
N THR A 46 6.89 -8.36 10.93
CA THR A 46 7.35 -9.74 11.18
C THR A 46 8.85 -9.80 11.41
N HIS A 47 9.63 -9.07 10.62
CA HIS A 47 11.08 -8.97 10.80
C HIS A 47 11.45 -8.39 12.16
N LEU A 48 10.83 -7.28 12.57
CA LEU A 48 11.09 -6.65 13.86
C LEU A 48 10.67 -7.54 15.03
N HIS A 49 9.58 -8.29 14.89
CA HIS A 49 9.20 -9.30 15.87
C HIS A 49 10.29 -10.39 16.01
N SER A 50 10.82 -10.91 14.89
CA SER A 50 11.87 -11.94 14.90
C SER A 50 13.20 -11.46 15.51
N THR A 51 13.51 -10.16 15.45
CA THR A 51 14.72 -9.59 16.04
C THR A 51 14.53 -9.12 17.49
N GLY A 52 13.32 -9.31 18.06
CA GLY A 52 12.99 -8.85 19.42
C GLY A 52 12.84 -7.33 19.56
N SER A 53 12.73 -6.61 18.44
CA SER A 53 12.54 -5.15 18.44
C SER A 53 11.17 -4.76 18.99
N LYS A 54 11.14 -3.75 19.88
CA LYS A 54 9.91 -3.25 20.53
C LYS A 54 9.35 -1.96 19.91
N VAL A 55 9.61 -1.74 18.63
CA VAL A 55 9.10 -0.56 17.91
C VAL A 55 7.58 -0.64 17.84
N ASP A 56 6.89 0.45 18.23
CA ASP A 56 5.44 0.55 18.09
C ASP A 56 5.08 0.79 16.61
N LEU A 57 4.46 -0.22 16.01
CA LEU A 57 3.97 -0.19 14.62
C LEU A 57 2.44 -0.14 14.55
N SER A 58 1.75 0.12 15.66
CA SER A 58 0.27 0.01 15.74
C SER A 58 -0.44 0.86 14.68
N ASN A 59 0.01 2.09 14.48
CA ASN A 59 -0.55 2.98 13.45
C ASN A 59 -0.26 2.49 12.02
N SER A 60 0.96 2.02 11.77
CA SER A 60 1.35 1.47 10.46
C SER A 60 0.58 0.19 10.13
N LEU A 61 0.40 -0.69 11.11
CA LEU A 61 -0.38 -1.92 10.98
C LEU A 61 -1.87 -1.63 10.78
N ALA A 62 -2.41 -0.64 11.48
CA ALA A 62 -3.77 -0.16 11.24
C ALA A 62 -3.93 0.38 9.80
N ALA A 63 -2.98 1.17 9.30
CA ALA A 63 -2.98 1.65 7.92
C ALA A 63 -2.87 0.49 6.91
N ALA A 64 -1.96 -0.47 7.14
CA ALA A 64 -1.80 -1.66 6.30
C ALA A 64 -3.08 -2.53 6.27
N SER A 65 -3.80 -2.63 7.38
CA SER A 65 -5.08 -3.35 7.43
C SER A 65 -6.18 -2.69 6.59
N ARG A 66 -6.22 -1.34 6.57
CA ARG A 66 -7.15 -0.57 5.73
C ARG A 66 -6.77 -0.71 4.26
N ALA A 67 -5.48 -0.57 3.94
CA ALA A 67 -4.94 -0.79 2.61
C ALA A 67 -5.27 -2.20 2.09
N ARG A 68 -5.11 -3.25 2.91
CA ARG A 68 -5.51 -4.62 2.53
C ARG A 68 -7.00 -4.76 2.26
N THR A 69 -7.84 -4.17 3.11
CA THR A 69 -9.31 -4.17 2.91
C THR A 69 -9.70 -3.44 1.63
N LEU A 70 -8.96 -2.39 1.28
CA LEU A 70 -9.19 -1.67 0.04
C LEU A 70 -8.75 -2.48 -1.17
N VAL A 71 -7.54 -3.04 -1.15
CA VAL A 71 -6.99 -3.86 -2.24
C VAL A 71 -7.92 -5.04 -2.53
N SER A 72 -8.49 -5.69 -1.51
CA SER A 72 -9.46 -6.77 -1.73
C SER A 72 -10.78 -6.32 -2.37
N ARG A 73 -11.19 -5.05 -2.16
CA ARG A 73 -12.35 -4.43 -2.82
C ARG A 73 -12.03 -3.88 -4.21
N SER A 74 -10.74 -3.75 -4.54
CA SER A 74 -10.26 -3.32 -5.85
C SER A 74 -9.99 -4.50 -6.80
N LEU A 75 -10.46 -5.71 -6.49
CA LEU A 75 -10.38 -6.86 -7.40
C LEU A 75 -11.69 -7.00 -8.16
N ASP A 76 -11.62 -7.22 -9.48
CA ASP A 76 -12.80 -7.58 -10.27
C ASP A 76 -13.18 -9.06 -10.11
N ALA A 77 -14.25 -9.49 -10.81
CA ALA A 77 -14.75 -10.86 -10.74
C ALA A 77 -13.76 -11.92 -11.25
N ASP A 78 -12.83 -11.52 -12.12
CA ASP A 78 -11.77 -12.38 -12.67
C ASP A 78 -10.50 -12.37 -11.80
N GLY A 79 -10.49 -11.57 -10.72
CA GLY A 79 -9.35 -11.39 -9.83
C GLY A 79 -8.32 -10.39 -10.33
N TRP A 80 -8.68 -9.52 -11.28
CA TRP A 80 -7.79 -8.43 -11.72
C TRP A 80 -7.82 -7.25 -10.75
N LEU A 81 -6.62 -6.81 -10.35
CA LEU A 81 -6.47 -5.56 -9.60
C LEU A 81 -6.82 -4.36 -10.49
N LEU A 82 -7.81 -3.60 -10.06
CA LEU A 82 -8.27 -2.36 -10.66
C LEU A 82 -7.47 -1.15 -10.14
N ASN A 83 -7.57 -0.02 -10.84
CA ASN A 83 -6.87 1.23 -10.50
C ASN A 83 -5.35 1.04 -10.37
N VAL A 84 -4.74 0.52 -11.43
CA VAL A 84 -3.28 0.40 -11.58
C VAL A 84 -2.76 1.47 -12.53
N VAL A 85 -1.49 1.81 -12.43
CA VAL A 85 -0.83 2.74 -13.35
C VAL A 85 -0.60 2.11 -14.73
N ASP A 86 -0.68 2.92 -15.79
CA ASP A 86 -0.26 2.50 -17.14
C ASP A 86 1.29 2.58 -17.25
N PRO A 87 1.98 1.47 -17.57
CA PRO A 87 3.45 1.45 -17.66
C PRO A 87 4.00 2.27 -18.82
N TRP A 88 3.18 2.58 -19.83
CA TRP A 88 3.56 3.42 -20.96
C TRP A 88 3.20 4.89 -20.75
N ASN A 89 2.35 5.20 -19.76
CA ASN A 89 1.90 6.55 -19.46
C ASN A 89 1.48 6.73 -17.98
N PHE A 90 2.46 6.97 -17.11
CA PHE A 90 2.31 7.00 -15.66
C PHE A 90 1.22 7.95 -15.08
N PRO A 91 0.87 9.08 -15.72
CA PRO A 91 -0.28 9.89 -15.30
C PRO A 91 -1.66 9.24 -15.49
N ILE A 92 -1.77 8.17 -16.30
CA ILE A 92 -3.04 7.55 -16.68
C ILE A 92 -3.21 6.20 -15.99
N ARG A 93 -4.46 5.83 -15.72
CA ARG A 93 -4.84 4.51 -15.23
C ARG A 93 -4.70 3.46 -16.34
N GLY A 94 -3.95 2.42 -16.05
CA GLY A 94 -3.92 1.19 -16.83
C GLY A 94 -5.11 0.28 -16.49
N THR A 95 -5.26 -0.79 -17.27
CA THR A 95 -6.34 -1.77 -17.11
C THR A 95 -5.90 -3.02 -16.36
N ARG A 96 -4.65 -3.48 -16.56
CA ARG A 96 -4.07 -4.66 -15.94
C ARG A 96 -2.58 -4.44 -15.71
N SER A 97 -2.07 -4.94 -14.59
CA SER A 97 -0.65 -4.88 -14.26
C SER A 97 -0.19 -6.20 -13.65
N ALA A 98 0.80 -6.84 -14.28
CA ALA A 98 1.43 -8.04 -13.74
C ALA A 98 2.15 -7.73 -12.41
N GLU A 99 2.73 -6.54 -12.29
CA GLU A 99 3.38 -6.05 -11.07
C GLU A 99 2.35 -5.81 -9.96
N GLY A 100 1.21 -5.17 -10.29
CA GLY A 100 0.10 -4.99 -9.36
C GLY A 100 -0.39 -6.33 -8.79
N GLN A 101 -0.50 -7.36 -9.63
CA GLN A 101 -0.84 -8.72 -9.18
C GLN A 101 0.21 -9.32 -8.24
N ALA A 102 1.50 -9.17 -8.57
CA ALA A 102 2.58 -9.63 -7.70
C ALA A 102 2.56 -8.92 -6.34
N PHE A 103 2.15 -7.65 -6.28
CA PHE A 103 2.00 -6.91 -5.03
C PHE A 103 0.81 -7.38 -4.20
N VAL A 104 -0.32 -7.74 -4.84
CA VAL A 104 -1.46 -8.38 -4.14
C VAL A 104 -1.04 -9.68 -3.48
N LEU A 105 -0.32 -10.55 -4.21
CA LEU A 105 0.20 -11.80 -3.67
C LEU A 105 1.20 -11.55 -2.54
N SER A 106 2.10 -10.58 -2.71
CA SER A 106 3.07 -10.20 -1.68
C SER A 106 2.39 -9.67 -0.41
N LEU A 107 1.33 -8.88 -0.57
CA LEU A 107 0.53 -8.36 0.53
C LEU A 107 -0.13 -9.48 1.32
N GLU A 108 -0.80 -10.39 0.62
CA GLU A 108 -1.51 -11.49 1.28
C GLU A 108 -0.53 -12.47 1.95
N ALA A 109 0.62 -12.76 1.31
CA ALA A 109 1.68 -13.56 1.92
C ALA A 109 2.24 -12.89 3.18
N GLY A 110 2.58 -11.59 3.11
CA GLY A 110 3.10 -10.84 4.26
C GLY A 110 2.09 -10.74 5.40
N TYR A 111 0.81 -10.55 5.09
CA TYR A 111 -0.26 -10.54 6.11
C TYR A 111 -0.40 -11.88 6.83
N ARG A 112 -0.36 -13.00 6.09
CA ARG A 112 -0.45 -14.35 6.67
C ARG A 112 0.75 -14.66 7.55
N ASP A 113 1.95 -14.32 7.09
CA ASP A 113 3.19 -14.47 7.85
C ASP A 113 3.12 -13.67 9.15
N TYR A 114 2.76 -12.39 9.06
CA TYR A 114 2.51 -11.56 10.24
C TYR A 114 1.49 -12.19 11.19
N ARG A 115 0.35 -12.69 10.70
CA ARG A 115 -0.70 -13.27 11.54
C ARG A 115 -0.26 -14.54 12.27
N ASN A 116 0.68 -15.30 11.71
CA ASN A 116 1.15 -16.59 12.22
C ASN A 116 2.53 -16.51 12.90
N ARG A 117 2.99 -15.30 13.27
CA ARG A 117 4.33 -15.08 13.82
C ARG A 117 4.49 -15.47 15.30
N ASP A 118 3.38 -15.82 15.95
CA ASP A 118 3.28 -16.25 17.36
C ASP A 118 2.92 -17.75 17.41
#